data_AF-A0AAJ0ZRJ0-F1
#
_entry.id   AF-A0AAJ0ZRJ0-F1
#
_cell.length_a   1.000
_cell.length_b   1.000
_cell.length_c   1.000
_cell.angle_alpha   90.00
_cell.angle_beta   90.00
_cell.angle_gamma   90.00
#
_symmetry.space_group_name_H-M   'P 1'
#
loop_
_entity.id
_entity.type
_entity.pdbx_description
1 polymer ?
#
loop_
_entity_poly.entity_id
_entity_poly.type
_entity_poly.pdbx_seq_one_letter_code
_entity_poly.pdbx_strand_id
1 'polypeptide(L)'
;EQIKAMQKMGPLKSVLESMPGMGMMKLPKEFDPSVMEGKMKKWKYMIESMTKAEKADPDIIDSSRIKRIAKGSGTTEADVRELLKYYTQIKKMTKMLTGGGMKRGLFATLAKRFRGLG
;
A
#
# COMPACT_ATOMS: atom_id res chain seq x y z
N GLU A 1 4.57 -3.86 17.61
CA GLU A 1 5.82 -4.19 16.89
C GLU A 1 6.03 -3.47 15.55
N GLN A 2 4.99 -3.00 14.85
CA GLN A 2 5.14 -2.25 13.58
C GLN A 2 5.91 -0.92 13.72
N ILE A 3 5.81 -0.25 14.88
CA ILE A 3 6.48 1.04 15.14
C ILE A 3 8.01 0.89 15.24
N LYS A 4 8.52 -0.24 15.76
CA LYS A 4 9.97 -0.52 15.81
C LYS A 4 10.57 -0.78 14.42
N ALA A 5 9.76 -1.23 13.45
CA ALA A 5 10.21 -1.40 12.07
C ALA A 5 10.36 -0.04 11.36
N MET A 6 9.56 0.97 11.72
CA MET A 6 9.67 2.33 11.19
C MET A 6 10.95 3.05 11.64
N GLN A 7 11.39 2.85 12.89
CA GLN A 7 12.67 3.40 13.39
C GLN A 7 13.90 2.84 12.65
N LYS A 8 13.83 1.60 12.16
CA LYS A 8 14.90 0.96 11.37
C LYS A 8 14.93 1.39 9.90
N MET A 9 13.97 2.21 9.48
CA MET A 9 13.82 2.65 8.08
C MET A 9 14.65 3.90 7.74
N GLY A 10 15.15 4.62 8.75
CA GLY A 10 16.10 5.73 8.56
C GLY A 10 17.44 5.28 7.94
N PRO A 11 18.14 4.29 8.52
CA PRO A 11 19.40 3.78 7.95
C PRO A 11 19.23 3.13 6.57
N LEU A 12 18.07 2.52 6.29
CA LEU A 12 17.79 1.89 5.00
C LEU A 12 17.71 2.91 3.86
N LYS A 13 17.14 4.10 4.10
CA LYS A 13 17.06 5.17 3.11
C LYS A 13 18.45 5.65 2.67
N SER A 14 19.36 5.85 3.61
CA SER A 14 20.73 6.28 3.32
C SER A 14 21.56 5.22 2.58
N VAL A 15 21.31 3.92 2.83
CA VAL A 15 21.96 2.82 2.10
C VAL A 15 21.40 2.68 0.68
N LEU A 16 20.11 2.92 0.48
CA LEU A 16 19.48 2.93 -0.84
C LEU A 16 19.92 4.13 -1.70
N GLU A 17 20.17 5.29 -1.08
CA GLU A 17 20.66 6.50 -1.76
C GLU A 17 22.13 6.41 -2.18
N SER A 18 22.95 5.59 -1.51
CA SER A 18 24.36 5.38 -1.86
C SER A 18 24.60 4.27 -2.90
N MET A 19 23.53 3.59 -3.35
CA MET A 19 23.62 2.49 -4.31
C MET A 19 23.53 3.02 -5.76
N PRO A 20 24.61 2.94 -6.57
CA PRO A 20 24.63 3.52 -7.91
C PRO A 20 23.64 2.78 -8.82
N GLY A 21 22.75 3.53 -9.47
CA GLY A 21 21.68 2.98 -10.31
C GLY A 21 20.32 2.78 -9.63
N MET A 22 20.22 2.93 -8.29
CA MET A 22 18.94 2.90 -7.56
C MET A 22 18.46 4.26 -7.03
N GLY A 23 19.27 5.32 -7.14
CA GLY A 23 18.88 6.70 -6.75
C GLY A 23 17.65 7.28 -7.47
N MET A 24 17.14 6.61 -8.51
CA MET A 24 15.90 6.99 -9.20
C MET A 24 14.66 6.22 -8.75
N MET A 25 14.79 5.16 -7.94
CA MET A 25 13.63 4.51 -7.33
C MET A 25 13.20 5.32 -6.11
N LYS A 26 12.79 6.57 -6.36
CA LYS A 26 12.04 7.37 -5.40
C LYS A 26 10.86 6.50 -5.01
N LEU A 27 10.88 5.99 -3.77
CA LEU A 27 9.66 5.52 -3.13
C LEU A 27 8.60 6.56 -3.47
N PRO A 28 7.45 6.16 -4.07
CA PRO A 28 6.40 7.12 -4.40
C PRO A 28 6.17 7.98 -3.16
N LYS A 29 6.05 9.31 -3.31
CA LYS A 29 5.91 10.24 -2.16
C LYS A 29 4.78 9.82 -1.19
N GLU A 30 3.86 9.00 -1.68
CA GLU A 30 2.80 8.28 -0.96
C GLU A 30 3.30 7.34 0.15
N PHE A 31 4.56 6.89 0.10
CA PHE A 31 5.24 6.04 1.08
C PHE A 31 6.27 6.81 1.93
N ASP A 32 6.34 8.14 1.81
CA ASP A 32 7.13 8.95 2.73
C ASP A 32 6.53 8.83 4.14
N PRO A 33 7.29 8.35 5.15
CA PRO A 33 6.78 8.12 6.50
C PRO A 33 6.11 9.35 7.13
N SER A 34 6.63 10.54 6.84
CA SER A 34 6.16 11.82 7.41
C SER A 34 4.81 12.22 6.83
N VAL A 35 4.63 11.99 5.52
CA VAL A 35 3.36 12.22 4.81
C VAL A 35 2.33 11.17 5.22
N MET A 36 2.78 9.93 5.41
CA MET A 36 1.94 8.83 5.89
C MET A 36 1.39 9.14 7.29
N GLU A 37 2.17 9.67 8.23
CA GLU A 37 1.72 9.86 9.60
C GLU A 37 0.54 10.86 9.72
N GLY A 38 0.62 11.99 9.00
CA GLY A 38 -0.46 12.97 8.93
C GLY A 38 -1.71 12.44 8.20
N LYS A 39 -1.52 11.73 7.08
CA LYS A 39 -2.62 11.13 6.31
C LYS A 39 -3.27 9.95 7.05
N MET A 40 -2.49 9.16 7.79
CA MET A 40 -2.93 8.01 8.55
C MET A 40 -3.95 8.39 9.61
N LYS A 41 -3.79 9.53 10.29
CA LYS A 41 -4.80 10.03 11.24
C LYS A 41 -6.15 10.26 10.54
N LYS A 42 -6.15 10.95 9.40
CA LYS A 42 -7.38 11.20 8.61
C LYS A 42 -7.99 9.90 8.09
N TRP A 43 -7.14 9.01 7.58
CA TRP A 43 -7.55 7.71 7.07
C TRP A 43 -8.18 6.83 8.15
N LYS A 44 -7.64 6.86 9.37
CA LYS A 44 -8.22 6.15 10.52
C LYS A 44 -9.66 6.58 10.76
N TYR A 45 -9.94 7.89 10.84
CA TYR A 45 -11.31 8.39 11.05
C TYR A 45 -12.25 8.07 9.86
N MET A 46 -11.74 8.11 8.63
CA MET A 46 -12.50 7.68 7.45
C MET A 46 -12.87 6.20 7.50
N ILE A 47 -11.90 5.33 7.83
CA ILE A 47 -12.12 3.89 7.97
C ILE A 47 -13.09 3.61 9.12
N GLU A 48 -12.96 4.29 10.26
CA GLU A 48 -13.88 4.15 11.39
C GLU A 48 -15.33 4.50 11.00
N SER A 49 -15.52 5.45 10.09
CA SER A 49 -16.83 5.86 9.54
C SER A 49 -17.42 4.91 8.47
N MET A 50 -16.66 3.90 8.04
CA MET A 50 -17.13 2.87 7.11
C MET A 50 -17.87 1.74 7.83
N THR A 51 -18.86 1.16 7.15
CA THR A 51 -19.54 -0.06 7.56
C THR A 51 -18.65 -1.29 7.36
N LYS A 52 -19.01 -2.41 8.01
CA LYS A 52 -18.28 -3.69 7.86
C LYS A 52 -18.21 -4.17 6.40
N ALA A 53 -19.29 -3.98 5.64
CA ALA A 53 -19.35 -4.34 4.22
C ALA A 53 -18.36 -3.50 3.39
N GLU A 54 -18.31 -2.19 3.62
CA GLU A 54 -17.42 -1.27 2.92
C GLU A 54 -15.94 -1.48 3.29
N LYS A 55 -15.66 -1.89 4.54
CA LYS A 55 -14.30 -2.28 4.98
C LYS A 55 -13.84 -3.57 4.31
N ALA A 56 -14.75 -4.52 4.13
CA ALA A 56 -14.46 -5.79 3.48
C ALA A 56 -14.26 -5.61 1.97
N ASP A 57 -15.08 -4.77 1.35
CA ASP A 57 -14.98 -4.47 -0.07
C ASP A 57 -15.13 -2.96 -0.35
N PRO A 58 -14.03 -2.24 -0.56
CA PRO A 58 -14.09 -0.83 -0.94
C PRO A 58 -14.66 -0.57 -2.33
N ASP A 59 -14.82 -1.60 -3.18
CA ASP A 59 -15.34 -1.43 -4.54
C ASP A 59 -16.86 -1.13 -4.55
N ILE A 60 -17.57 -1.45 -3.46
CA ILE A 60 -19.01 -1.13 -3.31
C ILE A 60 -19.27 0.34 -2.88
N ILE A 61 -18.23 1.14 -2.68
CA ILE A 61 -18.35 2.53 -2.21
C ILE A 61 -18.72 3.45 -3.39
N ASP A 62 -19.99 3.84 -3.45
CA ASP A 62 -20.52 4.80 -4.41
C ASP A 62 -20.46 6.27 -3.90
N SER A 63 -20.92 7.20 -4.73
CA SER A 63 -20.98 8.64 -4.42
C SER A 63 -21.78 8.97 -3.16
N SER A 64 -22.83 8.20 -2.85
CA SER A 64 -23.67 8.40 -1.66
C SER A 64 -22.93 7.98 -0.40
N ARG A 65 -22.24 6.83 -0.45
CA ARG A 65 -21.39 6.32 0.63
C ARG A 65 -20.21 7.23 0.88
N ILE A 66 -19.57 7.77 -0.18
CA ILE A 66 -18.49 8.75 -0.07
C ILE A 66 -18.95 9.98 0.73
N LYS A 67 -20.12 10.54 0.40
CA LYS A 67 -20.70 11.67 1.14
C LYS A 67 -20.93 11.36 2.61
N ARG A 68 -21.48 10.18 2.90
CA ARG A 68 -21.73 9.74 4.28
C ARG A 68 -20.43 9.57 5.07
N ILE A 69 -19.42 8.92 4.47
CA ILE A 69 -18.12 8.70 5.10
C ILE A 69 -17.45 10.04 5.38
N ALA A 70 -17.36 10.92 4.38
CA ALA A 70 -16.77 12.26 4.51
C ALA A 70 -17.42 13.06 5.65
N LYS A 71 -18.77 13.07 5.72
CA LYS A 71 -19.51 13.73 6.80
C LYS A 71 -19.27 13.08 8.16
N GLY A 72 -19.18 11.76 8.23
CA GLY A 72 -18.92 11.01 9.47
C GLY A 72 -17.50 11.17 10.01
N SER A 73 -16.51 11.33 9.13
CA SER A 73 -15.10 11.47 9.49
C SER A 73 -14.61 12.92 9.59
N GLY A 74 -15.46 13.90 9.27
CA GLY A 74 -15.07 15.32 9.23
C GLY A 74 -14.05 15.62 8.14
N THR A 75 -14.08 14.88 7.03
CA THR A 75 -13.17 15.03 5.88
C THR A 75 -13.93 15.43 4.62
N THR A 76 -13.22 15.69 3.53
CA THR A 76 -13.85 16.02 2.24
C THR A 76 -14.12 14.77 1.41
N GLU A 77 -15.05 14.84 0.47
CA GLU A 77 -15.27 13.76 -0.52
C GLU A 77 -13.99 13.45 -1.32
N ALA A 78 -13.15 14.46 -1.55
CA ALA A 78 -11.89 14.30 -2.26
C ALA A 78 -10.89 13.42 -1.48
N ASP A 79 -10.81 13.62 -0.15
CA ASP A 79 -9.96 12.80 0.72
C ASP A 79 -10.38 11.32 0.69
N VAL A 80 -11.70 11.06 0.70
CA VAL A 80 -12.25 9.70 0.61
C VAL A 80 -11.92 9.07 -0.75
N ARG A 81 -12.06 9.82 -1.85
CA ARG A 81 -11.69 9.33 -3.20
C ARG A 81 -10.18 9.03 -3.31
N GLU A 82 -9.33 9.83 -2.67
CA GLU A 82 -7.89 9.57 -2.61
C GLU A 82 -7.59 8.26 -1.87
N LEU A 83 -8.25 8.03 -0.73
CA LEU A 83 -8.13 6.77 0.02
C LEU A 83 -8.52 5.55 -0.83
N LEU A 84 -9.64 5.62 -1.57
CA LEU A 84 -10.08 4.53 -2.44
C LEU A 84 -9.11 4.25 -3.58
N LYS A 85 -8.52 5.29 -4.17
CA LYS A 85 -7.48 5.13 -5.20
C LYS A 85 -6.25 4.43 -4.63
N TYR A 86 -5.79 4.87 -3.45
CA TYR A 86 -4.65 4.26 -2.77
C TYR A 86 -4.90 2.78 -2.44
N TYR A 87 -6.08 2.47 -1.90
CA TYR A 87 -6.49 1.08 -1.66
C TYR A 87 -6.48 0.24 -2.94
N THR A 88 -7.03 0.78 -4.04
CA THR A 88 -7.06 0.10 -5.34
C THR A 88 -5.64 -0.17 -5.87
N GLN A 89 -4.70 0.78 -5.70
CA GLN A 89 -3.31 0.59 -6.06
C GLN A 89 -2.65 -0.53 -5.25
N ILE A 90 -2.86 -0.55 -3.94
CA ILE A 90 -2.36 -1.63 -3.08
C ILE A 90 -2.99 -2.96 -3.48
N LYS A 91 -4.31 -3.03 -3.65
CA LYS A 91 -5.02 -4.25 -4.08
C LYS A 91 -4.46 -4.79 -5.40
N LYS A 92 -4.17 -3.94 -6.37
CA LYS A 92 -3.51 -4.32 -7.64
C LYS A 92 -2.10 -4.86 -7.41
N MET A 93 -1.29 -4.17 -6.60
CA MET A 93 0.06 -4.62 -6.28
C MET A 93 0.05 -5.96 -5.54
N THR A 94 -0.80 -6.12 -4.52
CA THR A 94 -0.99 -7.39 -3.80
C THR A 94 -1.45 -8.48 -4.75
N LYS A 95 -2.39 -8.20 -5.65
CA LYS A 95 -2.85 -9.18 -6.66
C LYS A 95 -1.75 -9.56 -7.65
N MET A 96 -0.85 -8.65 -8.03
CA MET A 96 0.31 -8.99 -8.86
C MET A 96 1.33 -9.86 -8.10
N LEU A 97 1.50 -9.64 -6.80
CA LEU A 97 2.41 -10.40 -5.95
C LEU A 97 1.86 -11.78 -5.56
N THR A 98 0.56 -11.90 -5.26
CA THR A 98 -0.10 -13.15 -4.89
C THR A 98 -0.63 -13.93 -6.09
N GLY A 99 -1.01 -13.22 -7.16
CA GLY A 99 -1.51 -13.78 -8.42
C GLY A 99 -0.38 -14.28 -9.31
N GLY A 100 0.19 -15.43 -8.95
CA GLY A 100 0.80 -16.40 -9.88
C GLY A 100 2.09 -16.01 -10.63
N GLY A 101 2.28 -14.77 -11.09
CA GLY A 101 3.39 -14.38 -11.97
C GLY A 101 4.76 -14.51 -11.29
N MET A 102 4.88 -13.98 -10.07
CA MET A 102 6.16 -13.99 -9.35
C MET A 102 6.46 -15.33 -8.68
N LYS A 103 5.44 -16.03 -8.13
CA LYS A 103 5.63 -17.38 -7.59
C LYS A 103 6.03 -18.37 -8.67
N ARG A 104 5.43 -18.31 -9.86
CA ARG A 104 5.72 -19.23 -10.97
C ARG A 104 7.08 -18.93 -11.62
N GLY A 105 7.48 -17.66 -11.70
CA GLY A 105 8.84 -17.28 -12.11
C GLY A 105 9.91 -17.71 -11.12
N LEU A 106 9.67 -17.54 -9.81
CA LEU A 106 10.60 -17.97 -8.77
C LEU A 106 10.67 -19.51 -8.66
N PHE A 107 9.54 -20.21 -8.71
CA PHE A 107 9.51 -21.69 -8.75
C PHE A 107 10.14 -22.24 -10.03
N ALA A 108 9.89 -21.62 -11.20
CA ALA A 108 10.52 -22.04 -12.44
C ALA A 108 12.05 -21.81 -12.42
N THR A 109 12.50 -20.70 -11.81
CA THR A 109 13.93 -20.40 -11.66
C THR A 109 14.59 -21.35 -10.66
N LEU A 110 13.94 -21.68 -9.54
CA LEU A 110 14.41 -22.70 -8.60
C LEU A 110 14.43 -24.10 -9.24
N ALA A 111 13.36 -24.50 -9.91
CA ALA A 111 13.27 -25.80 -10.59
C ALA A 111 14.34 -25.95 -11.68
N LYS A 112 14.63 -24.88 -12.44
CA LYS A 112 15.70 -24.87 -13.45
C LYS A 112 17.09 -25.02 -12.82
N ARG A 113 17.29 -24.51 -11.60
CA ARG A 113 18.57 -24.59 -10.86
C ARG A 113 18.79 -25.95 -10.20
N PHE A 114 17.72 -26.66 -9.83
CA PHE A 114 17.79 -28.04 -9.34
C PHE A 114 17.89 -29.09 -10.47
N ARG A 115 17.36 -28.80 -11.67
CA ARG A 115 17.47 -29.70 -12.84
C ARG A 115 18.85 -29.70 -13.52
N GLY A 116 19.78 -28.85 -13.07
CA GLY A 116 21.15 -28.76 -13.59
C GLY A 116 22.22 -29.38 -12.68
N LEU A 117 21.79 -30.11 -11.63
CA LEU A 117 22.67 -30.75 -10.63
C LEU A 117 22.50 -32.28 -10.60
N GLY A 118 21.92 -32.86 -11.65
CA GLY A 118 21.80 -34.31 -11.87
C GLY A 118 22.35 -34.70 -13.23
#